data_AF-A0A0W0TNL3-F1
#
_entry.id   AF-A0A0W0TNL3-F1
#
_cell.length_a   1.000
_cell.length_b   1.000
_cell.length_c   1.000
_cell.angle_alpha   90.00
_cell.angle_beta   90.00
_cell.angle_gamma   90.00
#
_symmetry.space_group_name_H-M   'P 1'
#
loop_
_entity.id
_entity.type
_entity.pdbx_description
1 polymer ?
#
loop_
_entity_poly.entity_id
_entity_poly.type
_entity_poly.pdbx_seq_one_letter_code
_entity_poly.pdbx_strand_id
1 'polypeptide(L)'
;MTYNFNPHRHIKIWLSKNPASFLNLENRARLIKMRATNPTDEINFIYDSSLLSAQALRDLDIFCKKYQIVAKDVQKDVIPNCTTAEEKNLIKSYQDEITNLEAGGNLAVACDLIRWLHPVYELGTYTDFDVPVDTRFNHHLIMPK
;
A
#
# COMPACT_ATOMS: atom_id res chain seq x y z
N MET A 1 14.91 -24.55 3.82
CA MET A 1 14.43 -23.23 4.28
C MET A 1 12.91 -23.25 4.25
N THR A 2 12.29 -23.12 5.42
CA THR A 2 10.85 -22.88 5.59
C THR A 2 10.61 -21.37 5.53
N TYR A 3 9.60 -20.94 4.79
CA TYR A 3 9.19 -19.55 4.80
C TYR A 3 8.19 -19.34 5.94
N ASN A 4 8.54 -18.49 6.91
CA ASN A 4 7.68 -18.16 8.03
C ASN A 4 6.78 -17.00 7.64
N PHE A 5 5.53 -17.31 7.29
CA PHE A 5 4.54 -16.30 6.94
C PHE A 5 3.90 -15.69 8.21
N ASN A 6 3.82 -14.37 8.25
CA ASN A 6 3.12 -13.64 9.32
C ASN A 6 1.78 -13.08 8.79
N PRO A 7 0.63 -13.69 9.16
CA PRO A 7 -0.68 -13.22 8.70
C PRO A 7 -1.08 -11.86 9.31
N HIS A 8 -0.38 -11.38 10.34
CA HIS A 8 -0.73 -10.16 11.07
C HIS A 8 -0.10 -8.87 10.50
N ARG A 9 0.52 -8.95 9.32
CA ARG A 9 1.07 -7.79 8.61
C ARG A 9 0.39 -7.66 7.25
N HIS A 10 -0.17 -6.49 6.99
CA HIS A 10 -1.03 -6.24 5.83
C HIS A 10 -0.51 -5.07 5.01
N ILE A 11 -0.69 -5.17 3.69
CA ILE A 11 -0.37 -4.12 2.74
C ILE A 11 -1.67 -3.69 2.07
N LYS A 12 -1.93 -2.38 2.09
CA LYS A 12 -3.01 -1.73 1.35
C LYS A 12 -2.39 -0.64 0.48
N ILE A 13 -2.66 -0.68 -0.82
CA ILE A 13 -2.08 0.23 -1.79
C ILE A 13 -3.18 1.12 -2.36
N TRP A 14 -2.97 2.45 -2.36
CA TRP A 14 -3.88 3.38 -3.01
C TRP A 14 -3.13 4.56 -3.63
N LEU A 15 -3.25 4.68 -4.94
CA LEU A 15 -2.77 5.84 -5.70
C LEU A 15 -3.97 6.70 -6.08
N SER A 16 -4.02 7.93 -5.59
CA SER A 16 -5.20 8.78 -5.78
C SER A 16 -5.18 9.50 -7.11
N LYS A 17 -6.29 9.43 -7.85
CA LYS A 17 -6.53 10.31 -9.01
C LYS A 17 -6.92 11.74 -8.60
N ASN A 18 -7.39 11.94 -7.37
CA ASN A 18 -7.83 13.24 -6.88
C ASN A 18 -6.80 13.80 -5.89
N PRO A 19 -6.04 14.86 -6.27
CA PRO A 19 -5.02 15.43 -5.38
C PRO A 19 -5.57 16.01 -4.07
N ALA A 20 -6.86 16.33 -4.00
CA ALA A 20 -7.49 16.84 -2.78
C ALA A 20 -7.92 15.72 -1.81
N SER A 21 -7.79 14.44 -2.18
CA SER A 21 -8.21 13.33 -1.33
C SER A 21 -7.23 12.16 -1.39
N PHE A 22 -6.64 11.80 -0.25
CA PHE A 22 -5.71 10.67 -0.16
C PHE A 22 -6.39 9.31 -0.36
N LEU A 23 -7.69 9.22 -0.04
CA LEU A 23 -8.48 8.00 -0.12
C LEU A 23 -9.97 8.37 -0.14
N ASN A 24 -10.78 7.66 -0.94
CA ASN A 24 -12.22 7.87 -0.95
C ASN A 24 -12.88 7.45 0.39
N LEU A 25 -14.10 7.93 0.65
CA LEU A 25 -14.80 7.69 1.92
C LEU A 25 -15.05 6.21 2.18
N GLU A 26 -15.41 5.46 1.14
CA GLU A 26 -15.71 4.02 1.22
C GLU A 26 -14.49 3.23 1.70
N ASN A 27 -13.32 3.46 1.09
CA ASN A 27 -12.08 2.79 1.45
C ASN A 27 -11.53 3.24 2.79
N ARG A 28 -11.78 4.49 3.22
CA ARG A 28 -11.52 4.90 4.61
C ARG A 28 -12.36 4.09 5.59
N ALA A 29 -13.65 3.90 5.34
CA ALA A 29 -14.53 3.11 6.19
C ALA A 29 -14.08 1.63 6.25
N ARG A 30 -13.64 1.06 5.11
CA ARG A 30 -13.08 -0.30 5.05
C ARG A 30 -11.80 -0.45 5.88
N LEU A 31 -10.87 0.50 5.83
CA LEU A 31 -9.67 0.48 6.70
C LEU A 31 -10.01 0.60 8.18
N ILE A 32 -10.95 1.47 8.54
CA ILE A 32 -11.41 1.62 9.93
C ILE A 32 -11.99 0.30 10.42
N LYS A 33 -12.83 -0.35 9.60
CA LYS A 33 -13.39 -1.67 9.91
C LYS A 33 -12.30 -2.72 10.07
N MET A 34 -11.32 -2.77 9.16
CA MET A 34 -10.20 -3.71 9.24
C MET A 34 -9.37 -3.52 10.51
N ARG A 35 -9.06 -2.27 10.89
CA ARG A 35 -8.39 -1.96 12.17
C ARG A 35 -9.22 -2.39 13.37
N ALA A 36 -10.54 -2.15 13.36
CA ALA A 36 -11.42 -2.57 14.44
C ALA A 36 -11.48 -4.10 14.57
N THR A 37 -11.48 -4.83 13.45
CA THR A 37 -11.43 -6.30 13.44
C THR A 37 -10.08 -6.83 13.93
N ASN A 38 -8.98 -6.21 13.51
CA ASN A 38 -7.61 -6.67 13.78
C ASN A 38 -6.84 -5.58 14.54
N PRO A 39 -7.13 -5.38 15.85
CA PRO A 39 -6.65 -4.20 16.59
C PRO A 39 -5.14 -4.16 16.76
N THR A 40 -4.46 -5.31 16.75
CA THR A 40 -3.02 -5.43 16.98
C THR A 40 -2.19 -5.61 15.72
N ASP A 41 -2.84 -5.84 14.57
CA ASP A 41 -2.14 -6.13 13.32
C ASP A 41 -1.41 -4.89 12.78
N GLU A 42 -0.30 -5.10 12.09
CA GLU A 42 0.39 -4.05 11.36
C GLU A 42 -0.32 -3.82 10.03
N ILE A 43 -0.80 -2.60 9.79
CA ILE A 43 -1.43 -2.20 8.52
C ILE A 43 -0.52 -1.17 7.87
N ASN A 44 0.10 -1.54 6.76
CA ASN A 44 0.91 -0.66 5.93
C ASN A 44 0.04 -0.08 4.80
N PHE A 45 -0.01 1.24 4.69
CA PHE A 45 -0.72 1.96 3.64
C PHE A 45 0.29 2.61 2.69
N ILE A 46 0.38 2.09 1.46
CA ILE A 46 1.27 2.57 0.42
C ILE A 46 0.56 3.62 -0.41
N TYR A 47 1.17 4.79 -0.58
CA TYR A 47 0.64 5.92 -1.33
C TYR A 47 1.76 6.65 -2.07
N ASP A 48 1.43 7.46 -3.06
CA ASP A 48 2.40 8.35 -3.71
C ASP A 48 2.11 9.81 -3.31
N SER A 49 3.06 10.45 -2.65
CA SER A 49 2.91 11.85 -2.25
C SER A 49 2.91 12.83 -3.43
N SER A 50 3.47 12.49 -4.58
CA SER A 50 3.46 13.34 -5.78
C SER A 50 2.06 13.50 -6.38
N LEU A 51 1.13 12.60 -6.04
CA LEU A 51 -0.26 12.65 -6.49
C LEU A 51 -1.16 13.47 -5.57
N LEU A 52 -0.66 13.95 -4.43
CA LEU A 52 -1.47 14.54 -3.37
C LEU A 52 -1.09 15.99 -3.08
N SER A 53 -2.11 16.79 -2.81
CA SER A 53 -1.94 18.14 -2.26
C SER A 53 -1.40 18.09 -0.83
N ALA A 54 -0.78 19.18 -0.40
CA ALA A 54 -0.30 19.32 0.98
C ALA A 54 -1.42 19.12 2.03
N GLN A 55 -2.67 19.50 1.71
CA GLN A 55 -3.80 19.26 2.60
C GLN A 55 -4.15 17.77 2.67
N ALA A 56 -4.23 17.08 1.53
CA ALA A 56 -4.50 15.64 1.51
C ALA A 56 -3.42 14.84 2.24
N LEU A 57 -2.16 15.26 2.16
CA LEU A 57 -1.05 14.67 2.93
C LEU A 57 -1.21 14.87 4.44
N ARG A 58 -1.65 16.05 4.88
CA ARG A 58 -1.99 16.30 6.30
C ARG A 58 -3.15 15.43 6.76
N ASP A 59 -4.20 15.32 5.95
CA ASP A 59 -5.37 14.51 6.26
C ASP A 59 -5.00 13.02 6.36
N LEU A 60 -4.11 12.55 5.47
CA LEU A 60 -3.55 11.19 5.51
C LEU A 60 -2.78 10.96 6.81
N ASP A 61 -1.85 11.87 7.18
CA ASP A 61 -1.07 11.75 8.41
C ASP A 61 -1.97 11.69 9.66
N ILE A 62 -2.96 12.57 9.75
CA ILE A 62 -3.95 12.57 10.84
C ILE A 62 -4.72 11.23 10.87
N PHE A 63 -5.18 10.75 9.72
CA PHE A 63 -5.91 9.49 9.62
C PHE A 63 -5.05 8.30 10.05
N CYS A 64 -3.82 8.20 9.54
CA CYS A 64 -2.88 7.14 9.85
C CYS A 64 -2.50 7.13 11.34
N LYS A 65 -2.24 8.30 11.95
CA LYS A 65 -1.99 8.42 13.39
C LYS A 65 -3.19 7.97 14.21
N LYS A 66 -4.40 8.42 13.85
CA LYS A 66 -5.63 8.07 14.57
C LYS A 66 -5.90 6.57 14.60
N TYR A 67 -5.64 5.87 13.50
CA TYR A 67 -5.95 4.44 13.35
C TYR A 67 -4.71 3.53 13.42
N GLN A 68 -3.55 4.07 13.84
CA GLN A 68 -2.30 3.35 13.95
C GLN A 68 -1.94 2.58 12.67
N ILE A 69 -2.05 3.26 11.53
CA ILE A 69 -1.70 2.75 10.20
C ILE A 69 -0.32 3.30 9.84
N VAL A 70 0.56 2.45 9.35
CA VAL A 70 1.91 2.84 8.92
C VAL A 70 1.84 3.31 7.48
N ALA A 71 1.94 4.62 7.25
CA ALA A 71 2.00 5.16 5.90
C ALA A 71 3.40 4.96 5.29
N LYS A 72 3.46 4.59 4.01
CA LYS A 72 4.69 4.47 3.22
C LYS A 72 4.54 5.23 1.91
N ASP A 73 5.35 6.26 1.73
CA ASP A 73 5.41 7.08 0.53
C ASP A 73 6.26 6.38 -0.53
N VAL A 74 5.69 6.13 -1.72
CA VAL A 74 6.41 5.49 -2.82
C VAL A 74 7.70 6.22 -3.15
N GLN A 75 7.68 7.56 -3.14
CA GLN A 75 8.81 8.38 -3.57
C GLN A 75 9.94 8.43 -2.54
N LYS A 76 9.62 8.28 -1.24
CA LYS A 76 10.57 8.49 -0.14
C LYS A 76 10.95 7.20 0.58
N ASP A 77 10.00 6.27 0.71
CA ASP A 77 10.17 5.06 1.51
C ASP A 77 10.34 3.81 0.64
N VAL A 78 9.81 3.78 -0.59
CA VAL A 78 9.86 2.59 -1.46
C VAL A 78 10.99 2.69 -2.48
N ILE A 79 10.90 3.63 -3.43
CA ILE A 79 11.84 3.75 -4.56
C ILE A 79 13.31 3.80 -4.12
N PRO A 80 13.71 4.58 -3.09
CA PRO A 80 15.11 4.66 -2.67
C PRO A 80 15.70 3.34 -2.17
N ASN A 81 14.84 2.38 -1.76
CA ASN A 81 15.24 1.09 -1.22
C ASN A 81 15.23 -0.04 -2.27
N CYS A 82 14.87 0.25 -3.51
CA CYS A 82 14.93 -0.69 -4.63
C CYS A 82 16.33 -0.67 -5.27
N THR A 83 16.99 -1.83 -5.34
CA THR A 83 18.41 -1.91 -5.73
C THR A 83 18.65 -2.72 -7.00
N THR A 84 17.75 -3.66 -7.31
CA THR A 84 17.91 -4.59 -8.44
C THR A 84 17.61 -3.91 -9.79
N ALA A 85 18.05 -4.53 -10.89
CA ALA A 85 17.76 -4.01 -12.23
C ALA A 85 16.27 -4.18 -12.58
N GLU A 86 15.67 -5.27 -12.14
CA GLU A 86 14.26 -5.60 -12.34
C GLU A 86 13.37 -4.58 -11.64
N GLU A 87 13.66 -4.23 -10.38
CA GLU A 87 12.92 -3.18 -9.69
C GLU A 87 13.08 -1.82 -10.35
N LYS A 88 14.27 -1.47 -10.84
CA LYS A 88 14.48 -0.21 -11.58
C LYS A 88 13.64 -0.16 -12.85
N ASN A 89 13.49 -1.28 -13.55
CA ASN A 89 12.59 -1.38 -14.71
C ASN A 89 11.12 -1.22 -14.30
N LEU A 90 10.68 -1.87 -13.22
CA LEU A 90 9.34 -1.69 -12.68
C LEU A 90 9.07 -0.24 -12.26
N ILE A 91 10.04 0.42 -11.62
CA ILE A 91 9.95 1.83 -11.22
C ILE A 91 9.85 2.73 -12.45
N LYS A 92 10.59 2.44 -13.52
CA LYS A 92 10.47 3.19 -14.77
C LYS A 92 9.07 3.05 -15.36
N SER A 93 8.55 1.83 -15.48
CA SER A 93 7.18 1.61 -15.95
C SER A 93 6.16 2.30 -15.06
N TYR A 94 6.36 2.26 -13.73
CA TYR A 94 5.52 2.97 -12.76
C TYR A 94 5.51 4.48 -13.03
N GLN A 95 6.69 5.08 -13.21
CA GLN A 95 6.82 6.51 -13.50
C GLN A 95 6.17 6.88 -14.84
N ASP A 96 6.28 6.01 -15.85
CA ASP A 96 5.62 6.20 -17.15
C ASP A 96 4.08 6.20 -16.98
N GLU A 97 3.52 5.29 -16.19
CA GLU A 97 2.08 5.27 -15.87
C GLU A 97 1.62 6.55 -15.14
N ILE A 98 2.40 7.01 -14.16
CA ILE A 98 2.06 8.19 -13.34
C ILE A 98 2.19 9.51 -14.13
N THR A 99 3.19 9.62 -15.00
CA THR A 99 3.42 10.86 -15.77
C THR A 99 2.45 11.02 -16.94
N ASN A 100 1.84 9.93 -17.41
CA ASN A 100 0.94 9.92 -18.56
C ASN A 100 -0.54 9.70 -18.19
N LEU A 101 -0.98 10.04 -16.97
CA LEU A 101 -2.37 9.81 -16.52
C LEU A 101 -3.46 10.44 -17.42
N GLU A 102 -3.14 11.55 -18.10
CA GLU A 102 -4.05 12.20 -19.06
C GLU A 102 -3.87 11.70 -20.52
N ALA A 103 -2.91 10.80 -20.74
CA ALA A 103 -2.53 10.26 -22.05
C ALA A 103 -2.57 8.73 -22.10
N GLY A 104 -3.32 8.09 -21.20
CA GLY A 104 -3.54 6.63 -21.18
C GLY A 104 -2.86 5.88 -20.04
N GLY A 105 -2.07 6.57 -19.21
CA GLY A 105 -1.52 6.03 -17.98
C GLY A 105 -2.63 5.62 -17.00
N ASN A 106 -2.37 4.57 -16.22
CA ASN A 106 -3.37 3.88 -15.42
C ASN A 106 -2.86 3.60 -13.99
N LEU A 107 -3.54 4.19 -13.02
CA LEU A 107 -3.21 4.01 -11.60
C LEU A 107 -3.34 2.56 -11.11
N ALA A 108 -4.23 1.75 -11.71
CA ALA A 108 -4.33 0.33 -11.36
C ALA A 108 -3.11 -0.46 -11.83
N VAL A 109 -2.60 -0.17 -13.03
CA VAL A 109 -1.35 -0.75 -13.53
C VAL A 109 -0.17 -0.30 -12.66
N ALA A 110 -0.13 0.99 -12.30
CA ALA A 110 0.86 1.52 -11.38
C ALA A 110 0.83 0.79 -10.01
N CYS A 111 -0.36 0.52 -9.45
CA CYS A 111 -0.52 -0.31 -8.24
C CYS A 111 0.03 -1.73 -8.41
N ASP A 112 -0.26 -2.37 -9.55
CA ASP A 112 0.23 -3.72 -9.86
C ASP A 112 1.76 -3.77 -9.97
N LEU A 113 2.40 -2.70 -10.46
CA LEU A 113 3.87 -2.62 -10.55
C LEU A 113 4.51 -2.47 -9.18
N ILE A 114 3.99 -1.58 -8.32
CA ILE A 114 4.62 -1.29 -7.02
C ILE A 114 4.49 -2.45 -6.02
N ARG A 115 3.46 -3.30 -6.11
CA ARG A 115 3.35 -4.48 -5.22
C ARG A 115 4.44 -5.53 -5.46
N TRP A 116 5.17 -5.46 -6.58
CA TRP A 116 6.30 -6.33 -6.89
C TRP A 116 7.66 -5.77 -6.45
N LEU A 117 7.70 -4.57 -5.87
CA LEU A 117 8.93 -4.00 -5.34
C LEU A 117 9.23 -4.61 -3.97
N HIS A 118 10.48 -4.98 -3.73
CA HIS A 118 10.91 -5.63 -2.49
C HIS A 118 10.52 -4.83 -1.22
N PRO A 119 10.75 -3.51 -1.15
CA PRO A 119 10.34 -2.72 0.00
C PRO A 119 8.83 -2.71 0.26
N VAL A 120 8.01 -3.14 -0.70
CA VAL A 120 6.56 -3.29 -0.55
C VAL A 120 6.20 -4.71 -0.14
N TYR A 121 6.53 -5.75 -0.93
CA TYR A 121 6.03 -7.10 -0.64
C TYR A 121 6.59 -7.71 0.65
N GLU A 122 7.72 -7.20 1.17
CA GLU A 122 8.26 -7.63 2.47
C GLU A 122 7.50 -7.04 3.68
N LEU A 123 6.61 -6.08 3.46
CA LEU A 123 5.79 -5.48 4.52
C LEU A 123 4.67 -6.40 5.00
N GLY A 124 4.28 -7.42 4.23
CA GLY A 124 3.24 -8.37 4.63
C GLY A 124 2.36 -8.83 3.47
N THR A 125 1.10 -9.13 3.77
CA THR A 125 0.14 -9.68 2.81
C THR A 125 -0.60 -8.55 2.10
N TYR A 126 -0.47 -8.51 0.77
CA TYR A 126 -1.29 -7.65 -0.06
C TYR A 126 -2.74 -8.15 -0.14
N THR A 127 -3.70 -7.24 0.03
CA THR A 127 -5.11 -7.49 -0.26
C THR A 127 -5.78 -6.22 -0.75
N ASP A 128 -6.71 -6.35 -1.69
CA ASP A 128 -7.53 -5.21 -2.14
C ASP A 128 -8.38 -4.65 -0.99
N PHE A 129 -8.87 -3.41 -1.13
CA PHE A 129 -9.64 -2.75 -0.07
C PHE A 129 -11.01 -3.38 0.18
N ASP A 130 -11.62 -3.95 -0.85
CA ASP A 130 -12.93 -4.59 -0.80
C ASP A 130 -12.89 -6.03 -0.25
N VAL A 131 -11.70 -6.60 -0.06
CA VAL A 131 -11.52 -7.91 0.56
C VAL A 131 -11.59 -7.79 2.09
N PRO A 132 -12.57 -8.44 2.75
CA PRO A 132 -12.62 -8.49 4.20
C PRO A 132 -11.44 -9.30 4.76
N VAL A 133 -10.74 -8.77 5.75
CA VAL A 133 -9.62 -9.44 6.43
C VAL A 133 -9.93 -9.59 7.91
N ASP A 134 -9.92 -10.83 8.38
CA ASP A 134 -10.09 -11.20 9.79
C ASP A 134 -9.05 -12.28 10.14
N THR A 135 -7.99 -11.87 10.84
CA THR A 135 -6.85 -12.72 11.20
C THR A 135 -6.87 -13.12 12.66
N ARG A 136 -7.93 -12.79 13.41
CA ARG A 136 -8.05 -13.08 14.85
C ARG A 136 -7.90 -14.57 15.18
N PHE A 137 -8.14 -15.46 14.22
CA PHE A 137 -8.05 -16.91 14.37
C PHE A 137 -6.92 -17.55 13.54
N ASN A 138 -6.11 -16.75 12.82
CA ASN A 138 -5.02 -17.28 12.01
C ASN A 138 -3.74 -17.36 12.84
N HIS A 139 -3.21 -18.57 13.02
CA HIS A 139 -1.87 -18.80 13.54
C HIS A 139 -0.85 -18.95 12.41
N HIS A 140 0.44 -18.81 12.72
CA HIS A 140 1.55 -18.88 11.76
C HIS A 140 1.36 -19.99 10.71
N LEU A 141 1.23 -19.60 9.45
CA LEU A 141 1.10 -20.54 8.34
C LEU A 141 2.50 -20.91 7.85
N ILE A 142 2.78 -22.21 7.77
CA ILE A 142 3.94 -22.73 7.06
C ILE A 142 3.49 -22.95 5.62
N MET A 143 3.94 -22.09 4.70
CA MET A 143 3.59 -22.23 3.29
C MET A 143 4.47 -23.32 2.64
N PRO A 144 3.88 -24.27 1.88
CA PRO A 144 4.65 -25.19 1.06
C PRO A 144 5.37 -24.41 -0.07
N LYS A 145 6.50 -24.95 -0.52
CA LYS A 145 7.21 -24.42 -1.68
C LYS A 145 6.49 -24.75 -2.97
#